data_AF-A0A941J563-F1
#
_entry.id   AF-A0A941J563-F1
#
_cell.length_a   1.000
_cell.length_b   1.000
_cell.length_c   1.000
_cell.angle_alpha   90.00
_cell.angle_beta   90.00
_cell.angle_gamma   90.00
#
_symmetry.space_group_name_H-M   'P 1'
#
loop_
_entity.id
_entity.type
_entity.pdbx_description
1 polymer ?
#
loop_
_entity_poly.entity_id
_entity_poly.type
_entity_poly.pdbx_seq_one_letter_code
_entity_poly.pdbx_strand_id
1 'polypeptide(L)'
;MCRTHGVTGQFEGQAWVAAGRTPPYYPDAVTLEPGADRDALVTLVDTASPGASVKDSFADLDLTETGFRVLFEAQWIHRPAGAAAPRTAPEPAGLVWDVVGDPDTLRDWALAWDDGSGDAGLFRAGLLADPETFVISGRSAGGSVVAGAVATRSEQVVGVSNVFARDGLGPDAAWPTVLHALDRLFPTLPVVGYEHGDDLTAAVRLGFEPVGPLRVWLRDG
;
A
#
# COMPACT_ATOMS: atom_id res chain seq x y z
N MET A 1 -8.08 -1.61 -6.73
CA MET A 1 -7.56 -0.37 -7.38
C MET A 1 -7.59 -0.45 -8.90
N CYS A 2 -6.71 -1.17 -9.61
CA CYS A 2 -6.71 -1.16 -11.09
C CYS A 2 -8.09 -1.41 -11.75
N ARG A 3 -8.89 -2.36 -11.20
CA ARG A 3 -10.27 -2.62 -11.66
C ARG A 3 -11.19 -1.40 -11.60
N THR A 4 -11.07 -0.54 -10.58
CA THR A 4 -11.90 0.69 -10.46
C THR A 4 -11.54 1.72 -11.53
N HIS A 5 -10.38 1.56 -12.18
CA HIS A 5 -9.93 2.34 -13.33
C HIS A 5 -10.13 1.65 -14.67
N GLY A 6 -10.84 0.51 -14.70
CA GLY A 6 -11.09 -0.24 -15.94
C GLY A 6 -9.87 -1.02 -16.45
N VAL A 7 -8.81 -1.12 -15.66
CA VAL A 7 -7.60 -1.89 -15.99
C VAL A 7 -7.73 -3.27 -15.37
N THR A 8 -7.80 -4.29 -16.22
CA THR A 8 -7.78 -5.69 -15.80
C THR A 8 -6.34 -6.15 -15.58
N GLY A 9 -6.13 -7.05 -14.62
CA GLY A 9 -4.85 -7.72 -14.43
C GLY A 9 -5.03 -9.22 -14.45
N GLN A 10 -3.95 -9.93 -14.73
CA GLN A 10 -3.91 -11.37 -14.86
C GLN A 10 -2.64 -11.94 -14.23
N PHE A 11 -2.74 -13.19 -13.78
CA PHE A 11 -1.62 -13.96 -13.28
C PHE A 11 -1.01 -14.73 -14.45
N GLU A 12 0.24 -14.42 -14.80
CA GLU A 12 0.97 -15.08 -15.89
C GLU A 12 2.38 -15.45 -15.43
N GLY A 13 2.67 -16.75 -15.47
CA GLY A 13 3.95 -17.29 -15.01
C GLY A 13 4.23 -16.91 -13.55
N GLN A 14 5.32 -16.17 -13.33
CA GLN A 14 5.82 -15.75 -12.02
C GLN A 14 5.38 -14.32 -11.62
N ALA A 15 4.42 -13.74 -12.34
CA ALA A 15 4.00 -12.36 -12.13
C ALA A 15 2.48 -12.15 -12.23
N TRP A 16 2.01 -11.11 -11.55
CA TRP A 16 0.77 -10.44 -11.89
C TRP A 16 1.09 -9.30 -12.86
N VAL A 17 0.31 -9.16 -13.94
CA VAL A 17 0.52 -8.14 -14.97
C VAL A 17 -0.80 -7.47 -15.33
N ALA A 18 -0.77 -6.15 -15.48
CA ALA A 18 -1.90 -5.35 -15.96
C ALA A 18 -1.99 -5.40 -17.49
N ALA A 19 -3.21 -5.43 -18.02
CA ALA A 19 -3.46 -5.40 -19.47
C ALA A 19 -3.13 -4.04 -20.14
N GLY A 20 -2.70 -3.06 -19.36
CA GLY A 20 -2.29 -1.74 -19.79
C GLY A 20 -1.79 -0.92 -18.60
N ARG A 21 -1.31 0.30 -18.88
CA ARG A 21 -0.77 1.22 -17.87
C ARG A 21 -1.73 1.39 -16.70
N THR A 22 -1.22 1.15 -15.49
CA THR A 22 -2.00 1.27 -14.25
C THR A 22 -2.14 2.72 -13.79
N PRO A 23 -3.09 3.02 -12.88
CA PRO A 23 -3.18 4.33 -12.25
C PRO A 23 -1.88 4.71 -11.49
N PRO A 24 -1.63 6.01 -11.26
CA PRO A 24 -0.49 6.46 -10.48
C PRO A 24 -0.31 5.67 -9.17
N TYR A 25 0.95 5.40 -8.80
CA TYR A 25 1.37 4.64 -7.61
C TYR A 25 1.08 3.13 -7.62
N TYR A 26 0.38 2.60 -8.63
CA TYR A 26 0.19 1.15 -8.80
C TYR A 26 1.10 0.65 -9.92
N PRO A 27 1.82 -0.47 -9.73
CA PRO A 27 2.74 -0.99 -10.74
C PRO A 27 1.99 -1.69 -11.87
N ASP A 28 2.59 -1.71 -13.06
CA ASP A 28 2.09 -2.47 -14.21
C ASP A 28 2.29 -3.98 -14.06
N ALA A 29 3.34 -4.38 -13.35
CA ALA A 29 3.59 -5.78 -13.01
C ALA A 29 4.13 -5.95 -11.59
N VAL A 30 3.86 -7.11 -10.99
CA VAL A 30 4.31 -7.49 -9.65
C VAL A 30 4.89 -8.91 -9.72
N THR A 31 6.14 -9.11 -9.32
CA THR A 31 6.70 -10.47 -9.21
C THR A 31 6.08 -11.20 -8.02
N LEU A 32 5.78 -12.48 -8.18
CA LEU A 32 5.08 -13.32 -7.20
C LEU A 32 5.98 -14.40 -6.59
N GLU A 33 7.10 -14.68 -7.26
CA GLU A 33 8.10 -15.65 -6.84
C GLU A 33 9.51 -15.07 -7.06
N PRO A 34 10.50 -15.49 -6.26
CA PRO A 34 11.89 -15.11 -6.49
C PRO A 34 12.41 -15.73 -7.79
N GLY A 35 13.44 -15.12 -8.38
CA GLY A 35 14.07 -15.60 -9.61
C GLY A 35 13.12 -15.53 -10.81
N ALA A 36 12.28 -14.49 -10.88
CA ALA A 36 11.42 -14.25 -12.02
C ALA A 36 12.26 -14.06 -13.31
N ASP A 37 11.83 -14.69 -14.41
CA ASP A 37 12.49 -14.50 -15.71
C ASP A 37 12.28 -13.05 -16.20
N ARG A 38 13.39 -12.30 -16.25
CA ARG A 38 13.47 -10.91 -16.68
C ARG A 38 12.87 -10.70 -18.08
N ASP A 39 13.31 -11.48 -19.05
CA ASP A 39 12.99 -11.23 -20.45
C ASP A 39 11.54 -11.62 -20.73
N ALA A 40 11.06 -12.68 -20.07
CA ALA A 40 9.65 -13.05 -20.08
C ALA A 40 8.78 -11.94 -19.46
N LEU A 41 9.14 -11.41 -18.28
CA LEU A 41 8.38 -10.35 -17.61
C LEU A 41 8.29 -9.08 -18.47
N VAL A 42 9.42 -8.64 -19.03
CA VAL A 42 9.49 -7.42 -19.85
C VAL A 42 8.64 -7.54 -21.12
N THR A 43 8.48 -8.75 -21.66
CA THR A 43 7.60 -9.00 -22.81
C THR A 43 6.11 -8.83 -22.48
N LEU A 44 5.73 -8.99 -21.20
CA LEU A 44 4.34 -8.85 -20.75
C LEU A 44 3.94 -7.41 -20.44
N VAL A 45 4.91 -6.51 -20.25
CA VAL A 45 4.67 -5.10 -19.87
C VAL A 45 4.76 -4.19 -21.09
N ASP A 46 3.85 -3.22 -21.21
CA ASP A 46 3.96 -2.16 -22.21
C ASP A 46 5.16 -1.25 -21.90
N THR A 47 6.27 -1.57 -22.56
CA THR A 47 7.52 -0.83 -22.54
C THR A 47 7.69 0.14 -23.73
N ALA A 48 6.73 0.16 -24.65
CA ALA A 48 6.71 1.12 -25.76
C ALA A 48 6.19 2.48 -25.29
N SER A 49 5.27 2.51 -24.32
CA SER A 49 4.77 3.73 -23.69
C SER A 49 5.59 4.13 -22.46
N PRO A 50 5.83 5.43 -22.19
CA PRO A 50 6.43 5.89 -20.95
C PRO A 50 5.64 5.45 -19.70
N GLY A 51 6.34 5.36 -18.55
CA GLY A 51 5.74 5.09 -17.24
C GLY A 51 5.63 3.60 -16.88
N ALA A 52 6.32 2.72 -17.61
CA ALA A 52 6.33 1.29 -17.28
C ALA A 52 6.92 1.07 -15.91
N SER A 53 6.21 0.33 -15.06
CA SER A 53 6.62 0.13 -13.68
C SER A 53 6.47 -1.31 -13.25
N VAL A 54 7.46 -1.80 -12.51
CA VAL A 54 7.48 -3.18 -12.01
C VAL A 54 7.77 -3.13 -10.53
N LYS A 55 6.91 -3.75 -9.73
CA LYS A 55 7.22 -4.07 -8.34
C LYS A 55 7.89 -5.44 -8.31
N ASP A 56 9.19 -5.43 -8.11
CA ASP A 56 9.96 -6.62 -7.79
C ASP A 56 9.81 -6.90 -6.29
N SER A 57 8.93 -7.86 -5.97
CA SER A 57 8.62 -8.26 -4.59
C SER A 57 9.78 -8.97 -3.88
N PHE A 58 10.86 -9.34 -4.57
CA PHE A 58 11.99 -10.08 -3.98
C PHE A 58 13.33 -9.33 -4.09
N ALA A 59 13.34 -8.20 -4.79
CA ALA A 59 14.52 -7.36 -5.05
C ALA A 59 15.69 -8.12 -5.71
N ASP A 60 15.40 -9.18 -6.46
CA ASP A 60 16.37 -10.05 -7.12
C ASP A 60 16.37 -9.91 -8.65
N LEU A 61 15.55 -9.02 -9.21
CA LEU A 61 15.49 -8.72 -10.63
C LEU A 61 16.37 -7.51 -10.97
N ASP A 62 17.11 -7.59 -12.08
CA ASP A 62 17.81 -6.45 -12.68
C ASP A 62 17.17 -6.06 -14.01
N LEU A 63 16.50 -4.90 -14.03
CA LEU A 63 15.83 -4.35 -15.21
C LEU A 63 16.62 -3.22 -15.89
N THR A 64 17.83 -2.92 -15.44
CA THR A 64 18.61 -1.78 -15.95
C THR A 64 18.89 -1.86 -17.45
N GLU A 65 19.30 -3.04 -17.94
CA GLU A 65 19.55 -3.30 -19.38
C GLU A 65 18.28 -3.20 -20.25
N THR A 66 17.10 -3.20 -19.61
CA THR A 66 15.80 -3.08 -20.29
C THR A 66 15.22 -1.65 -20.20
N GLY A 67 16.04 -0.68 -19.79
CA GLY A 67 15.71 0.74 -19.77
C GLY A 67 14.92 1.19 -18.54
N PHE A 68 14.76 0.32 -17.53
CA PHE A 68 14.18 0.71 -16.25
C PHE A 68 15.28 1.25 -15.34
N ARG A 69 14.90 2.14 -14.44
CA ARG A 69 15.70 2.52 -13.27
C ARG A 69 14.96 2.15 -11.99
N VAL A 70 15.70 2.04 -10.90
CA VAL A 70 15.11 1.93 -9.58
C VAL A 70 14.38 3.25 -9.26
N LEU A 71 13.10 3.15 -8.92
CA LEU A 71 12.32 4.26 -8.41
C LEU A 71 12.56 4.41 -6.90
N PHE A 72 12.42 3.32 -6.15
CA PHE A 72 12.79 3.22 -4.74
C PHE A 72 12.95 1.76 -4.32
N GLU A 73 13.56 1.56 -3.16
CA GLU A 73 13.64 0.27 -2.45
C GLU A 73 12.88 0.37 -1.13
N ALA A 74 12.32 -0.76 -0.68
CA ALA A 74 11.59 -0.85 0.58
C ALA A 74 11.82 -2.20 1.25
N GLN A 75 11.21 -2.38 2.42
CA GLN A 75 11.19 -3.66 3.13
C GLN A 75 9.75 -4.13 3.27
N TRP A 76 9.50 -5.40 2.95
CA TRP A 76 8.31 -6.09 3.45
C TRP A 76 8.33 -6.11 4.96
N ILE A 77 7.17 -5.83 5.55
CA ILE A 77 6.96 -5.83 6.99
C ILE A 77 5.85 -6.82 7.34
N HIS A 78 6.03 -7.53 8.45
CA HIS A 78 5.07 -8.49 8.98
C HIS A 78 4.84 -8.24 10.46
N ARG A 79 3.60 -8.34 10.90
CA ARG A 79 3.23 -8.27 12.31
C ARG A 79 2.26 -9.40 12.65
N PRO A 80 2.59 -10.28 13.61
CA PRO A 80 1.70 -11.36 14.02
C PRO A 80 0.35 -10.86 14.53
N ALA A 81 -0.70 -11.66 14.32
CA ALA A 81 -2.03 -11.41 14.88
C ALA A 81 -1.97 -11.35 16.41
N GLY A 82 -2.70 -10.40 17.01
CA GLY A 82 -2.79 -10.25 18.46
C GLY A 82 -1.46 -9.90 19.16
N ALA A 83 -0.40 -9.54 18.41
CA ALA A 83 0.81 -9.04 19.03
C ALA A 83 0.49 -7.78 19.85
N ALA A 84 1.04 -7.70 21.07
CA ALA A 84 0.93 -6.49 21.86
C ALA A 84 1.83 -5.40 21.27
N ALA A 85 1.41 -4.14 21.33
CA ALA A 85 2.31 -3.03 21.03
C ALA A 85 3.51 -3.08 22.01
N PRO A 86 4.75 -2.88 21.53
CA PRO A 86 5.91 -2.77 22.42
C PRO A 86 5.67 -1.69 23.48
N ARG A 87 6.23 -1.84 24.69
CA ARG A 87 6.11 -0.83 25.76
C ARG A 87 6.70 0.54 25.38
N THR A 88 7.58 0.55 24.38
CA THR A 88 8.22 1.74 23.83
C THR A 88 7.42 2.35 22.67
N ALA A 89 6.25 1.79 22.33
CA ALA A 89 5.38 2.34 21.31
C ALA A 89 4.92 3.75 21.70
N PRO A 90 4.80 4.67 20.73
CA PRO A 90 4.17 5.96 20.95
C PRO A 90 2.74 5.80 21.49
N GLU A 91 2.32 6.73 22.36
CA GLU A 91 0.93 6.81 22.79
C GLU A 91 0.03 7.19 21.60
N PRO A 92 -1.17 6.58 21.47
CA PRO A 92 -2.10 6.94 20.40
C PRO A 92 -2.48 8.42 20.48
N ALA A 93 -2.53 9.10 19.33
CA ALA A 93 -2.87 10.53 19.24
C ALA A 93 -4.35 10.86 19.58
N GLY A 94 -5.10 9.94 20.18
CA GLY A 94 -6.51 10.15 20.55
C GLY A 94 -7.45 10.28 19.35
N LEU A 95 -7.07 9.78 18.18
CA LEU A 95 -7.88 9.84 16.97
C LEU A 95 -9.11 8.93 17.08
N VAL A 96 -10.23 9.42 16.56
CA VAL A 96 -11.42 8.59 16.35
C VAL A 96 -11.25 7.89 15.02
N TRP A 97 -11.22 6.55 15.04
CA TRP A 97 -11.12 5.78 13.82
C TRP A 97 -12.49 5.35 13.31
N ASP A 98 -12.62 5.20 12.00
CA ASP A 98 -13.81 4.66 11.34
C ASP A 98 -13.44 3.97 10.02
N VAL A 99 -14.29 3.07 9.54
CA VAL A 99 -14.21 2.50 8.19
C VAL A 99 -15.08 3.35 7.26
N VAL A 100 -14.46 3.90 6.22
CA VAL A 100 -15.16 4.66 5.18
C VAL A 100 -16.19 3.75 4.50
N GLY A 101 -17.47 4.18 4.54
CA GLY A 101 -18.60 3.38 4.05
C GLY A 101 -19.34 3.97 2.86
N ASP A 102 -19.04 5.21 2.47
CA ASP A 102 -19.78 5.91 1.42
C ASP A 102 -18.87 6.82 0.56
N PRO A 103 -19.33 7.23 -0.64
CA PRO A 103 -18.53 8.03 -1.55
C PRO A 103 -18.09 9.40 -1.02
N ASP A 104 -18.87 10.04 -0.13
CA ASP A 104 -18.54 11.35 0.40
C ASP A 104 -17.44 11.23 1.45
N THR A 105 -17.55 10.26 2.35
CA THR A 105 -16.49 9.97 3.33
C THR A 105 -15.20 9.46 2.67
N LEU A 106 -15.30 8.73 1.55
CA LEU A 106 -14.13 8.34 0.74
C LEU A 106 -13.47 9.53 0.09
N ARG A 107 -14.25 10.47 -0.44
CA ARG A 107 -13.71 11.70 -1.04
C ARG A 107 -12.97 12.55 -0.01
N ASP A 108 -13.52 12.69 1.19
CA ASP A 108 -12.84 13.40 2.29
C ASP A 108 -11.52 12.72 2.68
N TRP A 109 -11.53 11.38 2.76
CA TRP A 109 -10.32 10.59 3.01
C TRP A 109 -9.28 10.77 1.91
N ALA A 110 -9.71 10.72 0.64
CA ALA A 110 -8.83 10.85 -0.52
C ALA A 110 -8.20 12.24 -0.61
N LEU A 111 -8.93 13.30 -0.25
CA LEU A 111 -8.41 14.66 -0.19
C LEU A 111 -7.35 14.81 0.92
N ALA A 112 -7.58 14.20 2.08
CA ALA A 112 -6.58 14.18 3.15
C ALA A 112 -5.32 13.38 2.76
N TRP A 113 -5.49 12.24 2.09
CA TRP A 113 -4.38 11.45 1.56
C TRP A 113 -3.61 12.22 0.47
N ASP A 114 -4.29 12.91 -0.44
CA ASP A 114 -3.71 13.61 -1.59
C ASP A 114 -2.79 14.77 -1.20
N ASP A 115 -3.09 15.45 -0.10
CA ASP A 115 -2.35 16.64 0.37
C ASP A 115 -2.17 17.73 -0.69
N GLY A 116 -3.17 17.86 -1.60
CA GLY A 116 -3.16 18.84 -2.68
C GLY A 116 -2.32 18.47 -3.90
N SER A 117 -1.85 17.21 -4.00
CA SER A 117 -1.10 16.72 -5.16
C SER A 117 -1.96 16.56 -6.44
N GLY A 118 -3.30 16.59 -6.30
CA GLY A 118 -4.23 16.47 -7.42
C GLY A 118 -4.61 15.04 -7.79
N ASP A 119 -4.21 14.07 -6.98
CA ASP A 119 -4.41 12.64 -7.14
C ASP A 119 -5.58 12.08 -6.31
N ALA A 120 -6.38 12.93 -5.64
CA ALA A 120 -7.56 12.48 -4.88
C ALA A 120 -8.54 11.64 -5.74
N GLY A 121 -8.57 11.86 -7.06
CA GLY A 121 -9.37 11.08 -8.02
C GLY A 121 -8.92 9.62 -8.22
N LEU A 122 -7.79 9.22 -7.61
CA LEU A 122 -7.30 7.84 -7.57
C LEU A 122 -8.26 6.92 -6.80
N PHE A 123 -8.85 7.41 -5.70
CA PHE A 123 -9.74 6.60 -4.85
C PHE A 123 -11.19 6.74 -5.28
N ARG A 124 -11.58 5.93 -6.27
CA ARG A 124 -12.96 5.92 -6.81
C ARG A 124 -13.92 5.14 -5.91
N ALA A 125 -15.19 5.54 -5.89
CA ALA A 125 -16.26 4.90 -5.11
C ALA A 125 -16.40 3.38 -5.37
N GLY A 126 -16.03 2.90 -6.56
CA GLY A 126 -16.00 1.47 -6.86
C GLY A 126 -15.07 0.64 -5.95
N LEU A 127 -14.15 1.29 -5.22
CA LEU A 127 -13.33 0.65 -4.20
C LEU A 127 -14.17 0.11 -3.03
N LEU A 128 -15.25 0.82 -2.67
CA LEU A 128 -16.14 0.43 -1.57
C LEU A 128 -17.01 -0.78 -1.89
N ALA A 129 -17.10 -1.16 -3.17
CA ALA A 129 -17.82 -2.35 -3.61
C ALA A 129 -16.99 -3.64 -3.48
N ASP A 130 -15.69 -3.52 -3.19
CA ASP A 130 -14.79 -4.67 -3.02
C ASP A 130 -14.86 -5.16 -1.56
N PRO A 131 -15.44 -6.35 -1.28
CA PRO A 131 -15.67 -6.83 0.08
C PRO A 131 -14.37 -7.16 0.83
N GLU A 132 -13.24 -7.22 0.12
CA GLU A 132 -11.93 -7.47 0.70
C GLU A 132 -11.15 -6.18 0.97
N THR A 133 -11.66 -5.02 0.54
CA THR A 133 -10.98 -3.72 0.70
C THR A 133 -11.68 -2.83 1.72
N PHE A 134 -10.90 -2.30 2.65
CA PHE A 134 -11.37 -1.46 3.75
C PHE A 134 -10.53 -0.20 3.80
N VAL A 135 -11.16 0.97 3.70
CA VAL A 135 -10.48 2.25 3.82
C VAL A 135 -10.64 2.74 5.26
N ILE A 136 -9.54 2.81 5.98
CA ILE A 136 -9.49 3.16 7.40
C ILE A 136 -9.21 4.66 7.49
N SER A 137 -10.07 5.37 8.22
CA SER A 137 -9.92 6.80 8.50
C SER A 137 -9.62 7.03 9.97
N GLY A 138 -8.62 7.87 10.25
CA GLY A 138 -8.34 8.44 11.57
C GLY A 138 -8.72 9.91 11.57
N ARG A 139 -9.67 10.29 12.43
CA ARG A 139 -10.21 11.65 12.49
C ARG A 139 -9.77 12.37 13.76
N SER A 140 -9.48 13.65 13.63
CA SER A 140 -9.25 14.54 14.77
C SER A 140 -10.54 14.76 15.55
N ALA A 141 -10.46 15.35 16.74
CA ALA A 141 -11.64 15.75 17.53
C ALA A 141 -12.56 16.73 16.77
N GLY A 142 -12.02 17.47 15.79
CA GLY A 142 -12.77 18.36 14.92
C GLY A 142 -13.46 17.66 13.73
N GLY A 143 -13.27 16.35 13.55
CA GLY A 143 -13.91 15.55 12.50
C GLY A 143 -13.14 15.44 11.18
N SER A 144 -12.07 16.21 11.00
CA SER A 144 -11.19 16.13 9.83
C SER A 144 -10.44 14.80 9.78
N VAL A 145 -10.29 14.22 8.58
CA VAL A 145 -9.42 13.07 8.36
C VAL A 145 -7.97 13.54 8.43
N VAL A 146 -7.21 12.98 9.38
CA VAL A 146 -5.80 13.36 9.63
C VAL A 146 -4.86 12.16 9.60
N ALA A 147 -5.40 10.95 9.47
CA ALA A 147 -4.64 9.74 9.23
C ALA A 147 -5.50 8.74 8.45
N GLY A 148 -4.85 7.76 7.83
CA GLY A 148 -5.58 6.68 7.19
C GLY A 148 -4.69 5.62 6.59
N ALA A 149 -5.33 4.56 6.12
CA ALA A 149 -4.72 3.49 5.35
C ALA A 149 -5.78 2.76 4.52
N VAL A 150 -5.32 1.99 3.54
CA VAL A 150 -6.14 0.99 2.84
C VAL A 150 -5.69 -0.40 3.29
N ALA A 151 -6.63 -1.18 3.79
CA ALA A 151 -6.45 -2.57 4.16
C ALA A 151 -7.10 -3.48 3.12
N THR A 152 -6.40 -4.53 2.70
CA THR A 152 -6.88 -5.58 1.81
C THR A 152 -6.78 -6.92 2.52
N ARG A 153 -7.92 -7.54 2.79
CA ARG A 153 -8.03 -8.80 3.54
C ARG A 153 -7.91 -9.98 2.58
N SER A 154 -7.00 -10.92 2.87
CA SER A 154 -7.00 -12.25 2.28
C SER A 154 -7.47 -13.29 3.30
N GLU A 155 -7.41 -14.57 2.92
CA GLU A 155 -7.67 -15.67 3.87
C GLU A 155 -6.60 -15.80 4.95
N GLN A 156 -5.37 -15.34 4.68
CA GLN A 156 -4.19 -15.61 5.52
C GLN A 156 -3.62 -14.37 6.19
N VAL A 157 -3.76 -13.19 5.59
CA VAL A 157 -3.14 -11.95 6.05
C VAL A 157 -4.05 -10.75 5.75
N VAL A 158 -3.77 -9.62 6.39
CA VAL A 158 -4.29 -8.31 5.95
C VAL A 158 -3.13 -7.47 5.42
N GLY A 159 -3.17 -7.17 4.13
CA GLY A 159 -2.24 -6.25 3.50
C GLY A 159 -2.63 -4.80 3.81
N VAL A 160 -1.67 -3.97 4.20
CA VAL A 160 -1.85 -2.55 4.48
C VAL A 160 -1.03 -1.74 3.47
N SER A 161 -1.64 -0.67 2.96
CA SER A 161 -1.06 0.24 1.99
C SER A 161 -1.59 1.65 2.21
N ASN A 162 -0.99 2.64 1.55
CA ASN A 162 -1.44 4.04 1.59
C ASN A 162 -1.56 4.58 3.02
N VAL A 163 -0.63 4.21 3.91
CA VAL A 163 -0.59 4.74 5.28
C VAL A 163 -0.16 6.19 5.23
N PHE A 164 -0.89 7.08 5.90
CA PHE A 164 -0.55 8.50 5.95
C PHE A 164 -0.99 9.16 7.25
N ALA A 165 -0.34 10.26 7.57
CA ALA A 165 -0.68 11.20 8.64
C ALA A 165 -0.60 12.65 8.12
N ARG A 166 -1.42 13.55 8.66
CA ARG A 166 -1.53 14.98 8.30
C ARG A 166 -1.56 15.86 9.54
N ASP A 167 -1.63 17.18 9.33
CA ASP A 167 -1.69 18.18 10.40
C ASP A 167 -0.49 18.11 11.38
N GLY A 168 0.70 17.83 10.84
CA GLY A 168 1.93 17.69 11.63
C GLY A 168 2.01 16.39 12.43
N LEU A 169 1.05 15.49 12.28
CA LEU A 169 1.15 14.13 12.78
C LEU A 169 2.18 13.36 11.93
N GLY A 170 3.15 12.75 12.59
CA GLY A 170 4.11 11.84 11.94
C GLY A 170 3.54 10.43 11.76
N PRO A 171 4.29 9.52 11.11
CA PRO A 171 3.85 8.13 10.91
C PRO A 171 3.56 7.37 12.20
N ASP A 172 4.20 7.78 13.31
CA ASP A 172 3.93 7.28 14.66
C ASP A 172 2.49 7.52 15.14
N ALA A 173 1.74 8.45 14.54
CA ALA A 173 0.34 8.70 14.87
C ALA A 173 -0.65 7.93 13.98
N ALA A 174 -0.28 7.61 12.73
CA ALA A 174 -1.15 6.88 11.80
C ALA A 174 -1.24 5.41 12.17
N TRP A 175 -0.09 4.74 12.32
CA TRP A 175 -0.05 3.30 12.52
C TRP A 175 -0.80 2.80 13.76
N PRO A 176 -0.76 3.44 14.94
CA PRO A 176 -1.57 3.00 16.08
C PRO A 176 -3.07 3.01 15.79
N THR A 177 -3.54 4.00 15.04
CA THR A 177 -4.95 4.12 14.61
C THR A 177 -5.32 3.01 13.65
N VAL A 178 -4.45 2.73 12.67
CA VAL A 178 -4.62 1.65 11.70
C VAL A 178 -4.62 0.29 12.40
N LEU A 179 -3.63 0.00 13.24
CA LEU A 179 -3.54 -1.26 13.98
C LEU A 179 -4.74 -1.48 14.89
N HIS A 180 -5.20 -0.45 15.59
CA HIS A 180 -6.39 -0.55 16.42
C HIS A 180 -7.64 -0.91 15.61
N ALA A 181 -7.82 -0.31 14.42
CA ALA A 181 -8.90 -0.67 13.52
C ALA A 181 -8.78 -2.12 13.02
N LEU A 182 -7.57 -2.54 12.64
CA LEU A 182 -7.30 -3.91 12.16
C LEU A 182 -7.51 -4.97 13.24
N ASP A 183 -7.10 -4.72 14.48
CA ASP A 183 -7.33 -5.64 15.61
C ASP A 183 -8.83 -5.85 15.87
N ARG A 184 -9.67 -4.85 15.55
CA ARG A 184 -11.13 -4.94 15.66
C ARG A 184 -11.76 -5.68 14.49
N LEU A 185 -11.31 -5.41 13.27
CA LEU A 185 -11.87 -5.97 12.04
C LEU A 185 -11.39 -7.40 11.79
N PHE A 186 -10.11 -7.67 12.06
CA PHE A 186 -9.40 -8.90 11.70
C PHE A 186 -8.51 -9.42 12.85
N PRO A 187 -9.06 -9.68 14.04
CA PRO A 187 -8.29 -9.97 15.26
C PRO A 187 -7.36 -11.19 15.15
N THR A 188 -7.61 -12.09 14.20
CA THR A 188 -6.88 -13.35 14.04
C THR A 188 -5.91 -13.35 12.85
N LEU A 189 -5.87 -12.28 12.05
CA LEU A 189 -5.01 -12.22 10.87
C LEU A 189 -3.73 -11.40 11.16
N PRO A 190 -2.56 -11.89 10.75
CA PRO A 190 -1.35 -11.08 10.75
C PRO A 190 -1.48 -9.92 9.75
N VAL A 191 -0.76 -8.84 10.04
CA VAL A 191 -0.72 -7.64 9.21
C VAL A 191 0.57 -7.63 8.40
N VAL A 192 0.47 -7.37 7.11
CA VAL A 192 1.62 -7.24 6.20
C VAL A 192 1.56 -5.94 5.41
N GLY A 193 2.70 -5.47 4.95
CA GLY A 193 2.81 -4.27 4.12
C GLY A 193 4.25 -4.10 3.64
N TYR A 194 4.59 -2.96 3.09
CA TYR A 194 5.98 -2.58 2.90
C TYR A 194 6.17 -1.11 3.18
N GLU A 195 7.33 -0.77 3.72
CA GLU A 195 7.67 0.62 4.06
C GLU A 195 9.16 0.87 3.82
N HIS A 196 9.55 2.14 3.74
CA HIS A 196 10.94 2.58 3.66
C HIS A 196 11.19 3.81 4.55
N GLY A 197 12.46 4.12 4.83
CA GLY A 197 12.83 5.34 5.57
C GLY A 197 12.18 5.47 6.94
N ASP A 198 11.61 6.64 7.22
CA ASP A 198 11.00 6.96 8.51
C ASP A 198 9.72 6.16 8.78
N ASP A 199 8.95 5.84 7.73
CA ASP A 199 7.73 5.03 7.82
C ASP A 199 8.04 3.59 8.23
N LEU A 200 9.12 3.01 7.69
CA LEU A 200 9.61 1.71 8.11
C LEU A 200 10.05 1.74 9.58
N THR A 201 10.76 2.80 9.98
CA THR A 201 11.23 2.95 11.35
C THR A 201 10.03 3.06 12.32
N ALA A 202 8.97 3.76 11.94
CA ALA A 202 7.72 3.85 12.70
C ALA A 202 7.00 2.50 12.81
N ALA A 203 6.88 1.76 11.70
CA ALA A 203 6.28 0.43 11.70
C ALA A 203 7.03 -0.52 12.66
N VAL A 204 8.37 -0.53 12.62
CA VAL A 204 9.17 -1.39 13.51
C VAL A 204 8.97 -1.04 14.99
N ARG A 205 8.84 0.25 15.35
CA ARG A 205 8.52 0.65 16.73
C ARG A 205 7.19 0.09 17.24
N LEU A 206 6.29 -0.28 16.33
CA LEU A 206 4.96 -0.83 16.62
C LEU A 206 4.89 -2.37 16.54
N GLY A 207 6.06 -3.01 16.45
CA GLY A 207 6.19 -4.46 16.49
C GLY A 207 6.06 -5.14 15.12
N PHE A 208 6.21 -4.39 14.03
CA PHE A 208 6.47 -5.00 12.72
C PHE A 208 7.92 -5.48 12.64
N GLU A 209 8.09 -6.65 12.01
CA GLU A 209 9.38 -7.23 11.67
C GLU A 209 9.63 -7.05 10.17
N PRO A 210 10.78 -6.49 9.75
CA PRO A 210 11.20 -6.52 8.35
C PRO A 210 11.50 -7.97 7.94
N VAL A 211 10.89 -8.44 6.85
CA VAL A 211 10.97 -9.84 6.41
C VAL A 211 11.63 -10.05 5.05
N GLY A 212 11.98 -8.97 4.35
CA GLY A 212 12.75 -9.05 3.11
C GLY A 212 12.69 -7.77 2.28
N PRO A 213 13.68 -7.53 1.40
CA PRO A 213 13.68 -6.37 0.53
C PRO A 213 12.65 -6.49 -0.60
N LEU A 214 12.24 -5.34 -1.11
CA LEU A 214 11.56 -5.22 -2.39
C LEU A 214 12.05 -3.97 -3.13
N ARG A 215 11.85 -3.94 -4.44
CA ARG A 215 12.27 -2.85 -5.30
C ARG A 215 11.17 -2.47 -6.27
N VAL A 216 10.98 -1.17 -6.48
CA VAL A 216 10.08 -0.66 -7.52
C VAL A 216 10.91 -0.06 -8.63
N TRP A 217 10.63 -0.49 -9.85
CA TRP A 217 11.27 -0.08 -11.09
C TRP A 217 10.35 0.86 -11.86
N LEU A 218 10.94 1.83 -12.55
CA LEU A 218 10.23 2.75 -13.44
C LEU A 218 11.05 2.97 -14.71
N ARG A 219 10.35 3.02 -15.85
CA ARG A 219 10.88 3.40 -17.15
C ARG A 219 10.25 4.72 -17.57
N ASP A 220 11.03 5.79 -17.50
CA ASP A 220 10.56 7.17 -17.70
C ASP A 220 10.29 7.53 -19.18
N GLY A 221 10.66 6.67 -20.12
CA GLY A 221 10.61 6.92 -21.57
C GLY A 221 11.99 7.14 -22.16
#